data_AF-A0A946S1I1-F1
#
_entry.id   AF-A0A946S1I1-F1
#
_cell.length_a   1.000
_cell.length_b   1.000
_cell.length_c   1.000
_cell.angle_alpha   90.00
_cell.angle_beta   90.00
_cell.angle_gamma   90.00
#
_symmetry.space_group_name_H-M   'P 1'
#
loop_
_entity.id
_entity.type
_entity.pdbx_description
1 polymer ?
#
loop_
_entity_poly.entity_id
_entity_poly.type
_entity_poly.pdbx_seq_one_letter_code
_entity_poly.pdbx_strand_id
1 'polypeptide(L)'
;MKKRVYLLVSIFIFCCAISAVSSEKKCREIAQREYPDDIEMQNYIFDQQCTAFRYMTKVEDMDVKDIALREYPEDFSMQKYTYDQQNAGKRYMTTVRDSQVEQIALREYPFDFSMQKYTYDQQ
;
A
#
# COMPACT_ATOMS: atom_id res chain seq x y z
N MET A 1 -18.62 -34.33 -7.06
CA MET A 1 -18.09 -32.99 -7.39
C MET A 1 -18.67 -31.88 -6.51
N LYS A 2 -20.00 -31.77 -6.34
CA LYS A 2 -20.64 -30.72 -5.52
C LYS A 2 -20.10 -30.60 -4.08
N LYS A 3 -19.91 -31.71 -3.36
CA LYS A 3 -19.34 -31.71 -1.98
C LYS A 3 -17.91 -31.15 -1.89
N ARG A 4 -17.07 -31.36 -2.91
CA ARG A 4 -15.70 -30.80 -2.96
C ARG A 4 -15.72 -29.31 -3.26
N VAL A 5 -16.66 -28.84 -4.09
CA VAL A 5 -16.87 -27.41 -4.36
C VAL A 5 -17.35 -26.69 -3.10
N TYR A 6 -18.32 -27.24 -2.36
CA TYR A 6 -18.77 -26.63 -1.10
C TYR A 6 -17.67 -26.56 -0.04
N LEU A 7 -16.85 -27.61 0.07
CA LEU A 7 -15.70 -27.62 0.99
C LEU A 7 -14.69 -26.53 0.64
N LEU A 8 -14.32 -26.40 -0.64
CA LEU A 8 -13.38 -25.36 -1.10
C LEU A 8 -13.94 -23.95 -0.92
N VAL A 9 -15.22 -23.73 -1.21
CA VAL A 9 -15.90 -22.44 -0.98
C VAL A 9 -15.93 -22.10 0.51
N SER A 10 -16.22 -23.07 1.38
CA SER A 10 -16.23 -22.86 2.84
C SER A 10 -14.85 -22.54 3.41
N ILE A 11 -13.79 -23.18 2.91
CA ILE A 11 -12.40 -22.90 3.32
C ILE A 11 -11.99 -21.50 2.87
N PHE A 12 -12.36 -21.11 1.64
CA PHE A 12 -12.04 -19.79 1.10
C PHE A 12 -12.72 -18.65 1.88
N ILE A 13 -14.00 -18.81 2.23
CA ILE A 13 -14.74 -17.83 3.03
C ILE A 13 -14.12 -17.68 4.43
N PHE A 14 -13.73 -18.80 5.05
CA PHE A 14 -13.13 -18.80 6.38
C PHE A 14 -11.75 -18.09 6.39
N CYS A 15 -10.94 -18.27 5.35
CA CYS A 15 -9.63 -17.62 5.24
C CYS A 15 -9.73 -16.09 5.11
N CYS A 16 -10.71 -15.58 4.35
CA CYS A 16 -10.94 -14.14 4.21
C CYS A 16 -11.43 -13.48 5.52
N ALA A 17 -12.18 -14.20 6.35
CA ALA A 17 -12.64 -13.67 7.63
C ALA A 17 -11.48 -13.50 8.63
N ILE A 18 -10.52 -14.43 8.66
CA ILE A 18 -9.37 -14.39 9.57
C ILE A 18 -8.45 -13.19 9.26
N SER A 19 -8.18 -12.93 7.98
CA SER A 19 -7.30 -11.83 7.58
C SER A 19 -7.90 -10.46 7.91
N ALA A 20 -9.22 -10.29 7.79
CA ALA A 20 -9.91 -9.05 8.16
C ALA A 20 -9.88 -8.80 9.67
N VAL A 21 -10.08 -9.83 10.50
CA VAL A 21 -10.01 -9.70 11.96
C VAL A 21 -8.60 -9.32 12.42
N SER A 22 -7.57 -9.91 11.81
CA SER A 22 -6.17 -9.60 12.14
C SER A 22 -5.80 -8.15 11.81
N SER A 23 -6.30 -7.59 10.70
CA SER A 23 -5.99 -6.21 10.32
C SER A 23 -6.73 -5.19 11.16
N GLU A 24 -8.00 -5.43 11.53
CA GLU A 24 -8.73 -4.56 12.46
C GLU A 24 -8.05 -4.48 13.84
N LYS A 25 -7.55 -5.61 14.35
CA LYS A 25 -6.75 -5.62 15.58
C LYS A 25 -5.51 -4.73 15.44
N LYS A 26 -4.81 -4.84 14.31
CA LYS A 26 -3.61 -4.05 14.05
C LYS A 26 -3.90 -2.56 13.94
N CYS A 27 -4.97 -2.17 13.24
CA CYS A 27 -5.41 -0.77 13.18
C CYS A 27 -5.69 -0.20 14.57
N ARG A 28 -6.31 -1.00 15.45
CA ARG A 28 -6.59 -0.61 16.83
C ARG A 28 -5.32 -0.48 17.68
N GLU A 29 -4.37 -1.39 17.51
CA GLU A 29 -3.06 -1.31 18.16
C GLU A 29 -2.30 -0.04 17.76
N ILE A 30 -2.30 0.33 16.47
CA ILE A 30 -1.68 1.57 15.96
C ILE A 30 -2.34 2.79 16.61
N ALA A 31 -3.67 2.87 16.57
CA ALA A 31 -4.43 3.97 17.15
C ALA A 31 -4.14 4.18 18.65
N GLN A 32 -4.17 3.10 19.43
CA GLN A 32 -3.88 3.14 20.87
C GLN A 32 -2.44 3.52 21.18
N ARG A 33 -1.49 3.10 20.33
CA ARG A 33 -0.07 3.44 20.47
C ARG A 33 0.19 4.91 20.18
N GLU A 34 -0.45 5.48 19.16
CA GLU A 34 -0.25 6.88 18.76
C GLU A 34 -0.97 7.87 19.69
N TYR A 35 -2.16 7.51 20.15
CA TYR A 35 -2.99 8.37 21.01
C TYR A 35 -3.51 7.60 22.24
N PRO A 36 -2.67 7.30 23.25
CA PRO A 36 -3.06 6.44 24.38
C PRO A 36 -4.25 6.95 25.19
N ASP A 37 -4.37 8.26 25.34
CA ASP A 37 -5.34 8.91 26.23
C ASP A 37 -6.45 9.68 25.49
N ASP A 38 -6.43 9.70 24.15
CA ASP A 38 -7.39 10.43 23.32
C ASP A 38 -8.24 9.47 22.49
N ILE A 39 -9.43 9.16 22.99
CA ILE A 39 -10.37 8.21 22.37
C ILE A 39 -10.86 8.72 21.00
N GLU A 40 -11.03 10.03 20.84
CA GLU A 40 -11.49 10.60 19.57
C GLU A 40 -10.42 10.41 18.49
N MET A 41 -9.16 10.72 18.84
CA MET A 41 -8.04 10.49 17.95
C MET A 41 -7.78 9.00 17.70
N GLN A 42 -7.98 8.13 18.69
CA GLN A 42 -7.91 6.68 18.46
C GLN A 42 -8.92 6.23 17.39
N ASN A 43 -10.17 6.71 17.47
CA ASN A 43 -11.20 6.35 16.50
C ASN A 43 -10.86 6.88 15.10
N TYR A 44 -10.33 8.11 15.02
CA TYR A 44 -9.86 8.69 13.75
C TYR A 44 -8.74 7.86 13.11
N ILE A 45 -7.68 7.56 13.87
CA ILE A 45 -6.54 6.77 13.36
C ILE A 45 -6.98 5.35 13.01
N PHE A 46 -7.85 4.74 13.82
CA PHE A 46 -8.39 3.41 13.53
C PHE A 46 -9.10 3.37 12.17
N ASP A 47 -9.99 4.33 11.89
CA ASP A 47 -10.71 4.41 10.62
C ASP A 47 -9.76 4.67 9.43
N GLN A 48 -8.80 5.59 9.62
CA GLN A 48 -7.78 5.89 8.62
C GLN A 48 -6.96 4.63 8.25
N GLN A 49 -6.47 3.90 9.26
CA GLN A 49 -5.68 2.68 9.07
C GLN A 49 -6.51 1.56 8.43
N CYS A 50 -7.76 1.36 8.85
CA CYS A 50 -8.66 0.36 8.25
C CYS A 50 -8.97 0.67 6.78
N THR A 51 -9.24 1.94 6.47
CA THR A 51 -9.51 2.39 5.10
C THR A 51 -8.28 2.20 4.21
N ALA A 52 -7.09 2.55 4.70
CA ALA A 52 -5.85 2.37 3.98
C ALA A 52 -5.52 0.88 3.75
N PHE A 53 -5.73 0.02 4.75
CA PHE A 53 -5.62 -1.43 4.58
C PHE A 53 -6.54 -1.94 3.47
N ARG A 54 -7.83 -1.59 3.50
CA ARG A 54 -8.80 -2.00 2.47
C ARG A 54 -8.39 -1.52 1.08
N TYR A 55 -7.83 -0.32 0.97
CA TYR A 55 -7.24 0.17 -0.27
C TYR A 55 -6.09 -0.72 -0.74
N MET A 56 -5.10 -0.97 0.13
CA MET A 56 -3.92 -1.80 -0.18
C MET A 56 -4.27 -3.27 -0.52
N THR A 57 -5.42 -3.78 -0.08
CA THR A 57 -5.90 -5.11 -0.53
C THR A 57 -6.39 -5.15 -1.97
N LYS A 58 -6.76 -4.00 -2.56
CA LYS A 58 -7.39 -3.90 -3.89
C LYS A 58 -6.46 -3.38 -4.98
N VAL A 59 -5.31 -2.81 -4.61
CA VAL A 59 -4.35 -2.28 -5.59
C VAL A 59 -3.76 -3.39 -6.46
N GLU A 60 -3.47 -3.06 -7.73
CA GLU A 60 -3.08 -4.03 -8.76
C GLU A 60 -1.58 -4.03 -9.09
N ASP A 61 -0.88 -2.89 -8.97
CA ASP A 61 0.55 -2.80 -9.30
C ASP A 61 1.38 -3.41 -8.17
N MET A 62 1.78 -4.66 -8.35
CA MET A 62 2.50 -5.42 -7.34
C MET A 62 3.91 -4.89 -7.07
N ASP A 63 4.62 -4.37 -8.08
CA ASP A 63 5.96 -3.79 -7.87
C ASP A 63 5.88 -2.59 -6.92
N VAL A 64 4.88 -1.73 -7.16
CA VAL A 64 4.65 -0.54 -6.33
C VAL A 64 4.13 -0.91 -4.94
N LYS A 65 3.24 -1.92 -4.87
CA LYS A 65 2.75 -2.47 -3.61
C LYS A 65 3.88 -3.02 -2.75
N ASP A 66 4.83 -3.73 -3.34
CA ASP A 66 5.95 -4.33 -2.62
C ASP A 66 6.90 -3.26 -2.05
N ILE A 67 7.11 -2.15 -2.76
CA ILE A 67 7.83 -0.98 -2.22
C ILE A 67 7.14 -0.47 -0.96
N ALA A 68 5.83 -0.20 -1.04
CA ALA A 68 5.05 0.32 0.08
C ALA A 68 5.05 -0.62 1.30
N LEU A 69 4.85 -1.92 1.09
CA LEU A 69 4.85 -2.93 2.15
C LEU A 69 6.22 -3.07 2.81
N ARG A 70 7.30 -2.94 2.04
CA ARG A 70 8.67 -3.03 2.55
C ARG A 70 9.08 -1.79 3.35
N GLU A 71 8.69 -0.60 2.91
CA GLU A 71 9.05 0.65 3.59
C GLU A 71 8.26 0.84 4.88
N TYR A 72 6.97 0.49 4.88
CA TYR A 72 6.07 0.72 6.01
C TYR A 72 5.30 -0.55 6.41
N PRO A 73 5.97 -1.62 6.85
CA PRO A 73 5.31 -2.91 7.12
C PRO A 73 4.20 -2.85 8.18
N GLU A 74 4.29 -1.88 9.08
CA GLU A 74 3.44 -1.77 10.27
C GLU A 74 2.48 -0.56 10.25
N ASP A 75 2.39 0.16 9.13
CA ASP A 75 1.56 1.36 8.98
C ASP A 75 0.83 1.37 7.63
N PHE A 76 -0.45 1.02 7.65
CA PHE A 76 -1.26 0.90 6.43
C PHE A 76 -1.49 2.26 5.76
N SER A 77 -1.59 3.34 6.55
CA SER A 77 -1.75 4.69 6.02
C SER A 77 -0.52 5.12 5.22
N MET A 78 0.68 4.83 5.74
CA MET A 78 1.94 5.11 5.06
C MET A 78 2.19 4.18 3.88
N GLN A 79 1.75 2.91 3.94
CA GLN A 79 1.74 2.04 2.78
C GLN A 79 0.90 2.63 1.64
N LYS A 80 -0.33 3.05 1.94
CA LYS A 80 -1.21 3.67 0.94
C LYS A 80 -0.57 4.93 0.34
N TYR A 81 -0.04 5.81 1.19
CA TYR A 81 0.63 7.03 0.74
C TYR A 81 1.78 6.71 -0.21
N THR A 82 2.65 5.78 0.19
CA THR A 82 3.82 5.37 -0.60
C THR A 82 3.42 4.73 -1.91
N TYR A 83 2.42 3.84 -1.89
CA TYR A 83 1.85 3.25 -3.11
C TYR A 83 1.36 4.33 -4.08
N ASP A 84 0.61 5.32 -3.59
CA ASP A 84 0.05 6.38 -4.43
C ASP A 84 1.16 7.24 -5.05
N GLN A 85 2.21 7.58 -4.30
CA GLN A 85 3.36 8.34 -4.80
C GLN A 85 4.15 7.56 -5.86
N GLN A 86 4.48 6.31 -5.55
CA GLN A 86 5.24 5.44 -6.45
C GLN A 86 4.47 5.13 -7.73
N ASN A 87 3.15 4.87 -7.63
CA ASN A 87 2.30 4.62 -8.79
C ASN A 87 2.16 5.88 -9.67
N ALA A 88 2.02 7.06 -9.06
CA ALA A 88 2.00 8.32 -9.79
C ALA A 88 3.33 8.58 -10.52
N GLY A 89 4.47 8.36 -9.85
CA GLY A 89 5.80 8.46 -10.44
C GLY A 89 5.99 7.47 -11.60
N LYS A 90 5.59 6.21 -11.43
CA LYS A 90 5.70 5.17 -12.45
C LYS A 90 4.89 5.53 -13.70
N ARG A 91 3.64 5.98 -13.52
CA ARG A 91 2.80 6.45 -14.62
C ARG A 91 3.40 7.67 -15.31
N TYR A 92 3.92 8.63 -14.54
CA TYR A 92 4.59 9.81 -15.10
C TYR A 92 5.77 9.43 -16.01
N MET A 93 6.64 8.54 -15.56
CA MET A 93 7.80 8.08 -16.33
C MET A 93 7.43 7.39 -17.65
N THR A 94 6.19 6.89 -17.82
CA THR A 94 5.73 6.38 -19.14
C THR A 94 5.41 7.47 -20.17
N THR A 95 5.34 8.74 -19.75
CA THR A 95 4.90 9.87 -20.58
C THR A 95 6.03 10.83 -20.97
N VAL A 96 7.21 10.65 -20.40
CA VAL A 96 8.37 11.51 -20.66
C VAL A 96 8.93 11.30 -22.07
N ARG A 97 9.64 12.30 -22.59
CA ARG A 97 10.10 12.30 -24.01
C ARG A 97 11.60 12.43 -24.17
N ASP A 98 12.28 13.05 -23.21
CA ASP A 98 13.73 13.19 -23.26
C ASP A 98 14.38 11.89 -22.76
N SER A 99 14.84 11.07 -23.72
CA SER A 99 15.44 9.78 -23.41
C SER A 99 16.77 9.88 -22.69
N GLN A 100 17.49 11.00 -22.80
CA GLN A 100 18.76 11.20 -22.08
C GLN A 100 18.47 11.48 -20.60
N VAL A 101 17.51 12.36 -20.32
CA VAL A 101 17.08 12.67 -18.96
C VAL A 101 16.40 11.46 -18.31
N GLU A 102 15.56 10.74 -19.04
CA GLU A 102 14.94 9.49 -18.59
C GLU A 102 16.00 8.47 -18.15
N GLN A 103 17.05 8.28 -18.95
CA GLN A 103 18.15 7.36 -18.61
C GLN A 103 18.92 7.78 -17.36
N ILE A 104 19.07 9.08 -17.09
CA ILE A 104 19.69 9.58 -15.86
C ILE A 104 18.83 9.18 -14.66
N ALA A 105 17.53 9.49 -14.70
CA ALA A 105 16.58 9.17 -13.64
C ALA A 105 16.51 7.66 -13.34
N LEU A 106 16.40 6.81 -14.39
CA LEU A 106 16.37 5.36 -14.26
C LEU A 106 17.67 4.79 -13.67
N ARG A 107 18.82 5.39 -14.00
CA ARG A 107 20.12 4.95 -13.48
C ARG A 107 20.31 5.32 -12.02
N GLU A 108 19.89 6.51 -11.62
CA GLU A 108 20.05 6.99 -10.23
C GLU A 108 19.07 6.30 -9.27
N TYR A 109 17.83 6.07 -9.71
CA TYR A 109 16.76 5.54 -8.86
C TYR A 109 16.03 4.36 -9.52
N PRO A 110 16.69 3.22 -9.75
CA PRO A 110 16.11 2.12 -10.54
C PRO A 110 14.82 1.51 -9.97
N PHE A 111 14.59 1.65 -8.66
CA PHE A 111 13.45 1.05 -7.97
C PHE A 111 12.60 2.06 -7.19
N ASP A 112 12.81 3.37 -7.41
CA ASP A 112 12.04 4.44 -6.78
C ASP A 112 11.48 5.36 -7.86
N PHE A 113 10.24 5.08 -8.27
CA PHE A 113 9.58 5.80 -9.36
C PHE A 113 9.24 7.24 -8.98
N SER A 114 9.04 7.51 -7.69
CA SER A 114 8.82 8.87 -7.20
C SER A 114 10.09 9.71 -7.36
N MET A 115 11.25 9.13 -7.05
CA MET A 115 12.55 9.78 -7.23
C MET A 115 12.99 9.83 -8.69
N GLN A 116 12.60 8.86 -9.53
CA GLN A 116 12.78 8.97 -10.99
C GLN A 116 12.08 10.19 -11.54
N LYS A 117 10.78 10.37 -11.20
CA LYS A 117 10.02 11.56 -11.59
C LYS A 117 10.71 12.84 -11.12
N TYR A 118 11.07 12.90 -9.83
CA TYR A 118 11.74 14.07 -9.27
C TYR A 118 13.03 14.39 -10.03
N THR A 119 13.87 13.39 -10.27
CA THR A 119 15.16 13.57 -10.97
C THR A 119 14.96 14.05 -12.41
N TYR A 120 13.98 13.49 -13.13
CA TYR A 120 13.63 13.94 -14.49
C TYR A 120 13.19 15.41 -14.49
N ASP A 121 12.35 15.82 -13.54
CA ASP A 121 11.82 17.18 -13.44
C ASP A 121 12.87 18.23 -13.03
N GLN A 122 14.05 17.80 -12.56
CA GLN A 122 15.13 18.69 -12.11
C GLN A 122 16.29 18.84 -13.11
N GLN A 123 16.25 18.17 -14.26
CA GLN A 123 17.20 18.40 -15.37
C GLN A 123 16.74 19.55 -16.26
#